data_AF-A0AAD2E2D2-F1
#
_entry.id   AF-A0AAD2E2D2-F1
#
_cell.length_a   1.000
_cell.length_b   1.000
_cell.length_c   1.000
_cell.angle_alpha   90.00
_cell.angle_beta   90.00
_cell.angle_gamma   90.00
#
_symmetry.space_group_name_H-M   'P 1'
#
loop_
_entity.id
_entity.type
_entity.pdbx_description
1 polymer ?
#
loop_
_entity_poly.entity_id
_entity_poly.type
_entity_poly.pdbx_seq_one_letter_code
_entity_poly.pdbx_strand_id
1 'polypeptide(L)'
;MKEGMGKVAVKAAVIGIAAAVGVVTLVVRKRMKCSGRWARTMAIVKEFEEKCGTPDIKLKQVADATTVEMHAGLASEDGSKLKMLICYVDNLPTGDEEGVFYALDLGGTTFIVMHVQLGGKAGGIVHLEFTEASILPALMGGTSDALFDYILEKLAKFVVEEQKFHQPPGRQRELDFSFSFLVIQTLINSGALIRWTEGFSISDTVGQDILTKLTKALQRKGIEMWVAALGVEMRVAALIFEKITSGMYLGEILR
;
A
#
# COMPACT_ATOMS: atom_id res chain seq x y z
N MET A 1 -53.39 66.91 -27.93
CA MET A 1 -52.16 66.07 -27.89
C MET A 1 -51.40 66.07 -26.56
N LYS A 2 -51.60 67.01 -25.62
CA LYS A 2 -50.85 67.04 -24.34
C LYS A 2 -51.36 66.08 -23.24
N GLU A 3 -52.62 65.63 -23.29
CA GLU A 3 -53.23 64.85 -22.20
C GLU A 3 -52.94 63.33 -22.25
N GLY A 4 -52.57 62.79 -23.42
CA GLY A 4 -52.20 61.38 -23.58
C GLY A 4 -50.76 61.06 -23.20
N MET A 5 -49.86 62.03 -23.35
CA MET A 5 -48.41 61.83 -23.19
C MET A 5 -47.99 61.64 -21.72
N GLY A 6 -48.67 62.34 -20.78
CA GLY A 6 -48.44 62.18 -19.34
C GLY A 6 -48.86 60.82 -18.80
N LYS A 7 -49.97 60.24 -19.29
CA LYS A 7 -50.45 58.91 -18.87
C LYS A 7 -49.53 57.78 -19.35
N VAL A 8 -48.89 57.94 -20.51
CA VAL A 8 -47.93 56.96 -21.04
C VAL A 8 -46.61 57.00 -20.28
N ALA A 9 -46.10 58.20 -19.97
CA ALA A 9 -44.88 58.36 -19.17
C ALA A 9 -45.04 57.80 -17.74
N VAL A 10 -46.19 58.04 -17.10
CA VAL A 10 -46.48 57.48 -15.77
C VAL A 10 -46.57 55.95 -15.81
N LYS A 11 -47.23 55.37 -16.83
CA LYS A 11 -47.29 53.91 -16.98
C LYS A 11 -45.92 53.28 -17.23
N ALA A 12 -45.08 53.90 -18.06
CA ALA A 12 -43.72 53.42 -18.32
C ALA A 12 -42.83 53.51 -17.08
N ALA A 13 -42.93 54.59 -16.30
CA ALA A 13 -42.20 54.75 -15.04
C ALA A 13 -42.63 53.70 -13.99
N VAL A 14 -43.94 53.44 -13.85
CA VAL A 14 -44.47 52.42 -12.93
C VAL A 14 -43.99 51.02 -13.33
N ILE A 15 -43.98 50.69 -14.62
CA ILE A 15 -43.47 49.40 -15.12
C ILE A 15 -41.95 49.27 -14.88
N GLY A 16 -41.18 50.35 -15.12
CA GLY A 16 -39.74 50.37 -14.85
C GLY A 16 -39.40 50.17 -13.37
N ILE A 17 -40.15 50.81 -12.46
CA ILE A 17 -39.98 50.65 -11.00
C ILE A 17 -40.35 49.22 -10.58
N ALA A 18 -41.46 48.67 -11.06
CA ALA A 18 -41.88 47.31 -10.75
C ALA A 18 -40.86 46.26 -11.21
N ALA A 19 -40.29 46.43 -12.40
CA ALA A 19 -39.24 45.55 -12.91
C ALA A 19 -37.95 45.64 -12.07
N ALA A 20 -37.52 46.85 -11.70
CA ALA A 20 -36.35 47.05 -10.85
C ALA A 20 -36.51 46.41 -9.46
N VAL A 21 -37.67 46.59 -8.83
CA VAL A 21 -38.01 45.96 -7.54
C VAL A 21 -38.03 44.43 -7.64
N GLY A 22 -38.55 43.89 -8.74
CA GLY A 22 -38.55 42.45 -9.03
C GLY A 22 -37.14 41.86 -9.16
N VAL A 23 -36.24 42.54 -9.88
CA VAL A 23 -34.83 42.11 -10.02
C VAL A 23 -34.10 42.16 -8.66
N VAL A 24 -34.30 43.22 -7.88
CA VAL A 24 -33.68 43.36 -6.55
C VAL A 24 -34.15 42.26 -5.60
N THR A 25 -35.47 41.98 -5.54
CA THR A 25 -35.99 40.89 -4.69
C THR A 25 -35.46 39.52 -5.12
N LEU A 26 -35.29 39.26 -6.41
CA LEU A 26 -34.76 38.00 -6.92
C LEU A 26 -33.26 37.84 -6.59
N VAL A 27 -32.47 38.92 -6.73
CA VAL A 27 -31.05 38.96 -6.32
C VAL A 27 -30.90 38.77 -4.82
N VAL A 28 -31.71 39.44 -3.99
CA VAL A 28 -31.71 39.28 -2.52
C VAL A 28 -32.09 37.85 -2.15
N ARG A 29 -33.14 37.27 -2.75
CA ARG A 29 -33.55 35.88 -2.50
C ARG A 29 -32.47 34.88 -2.90
N LYS A 30 -31.81 35.09 -4.04
CA LYS A 30 -30.68 34.26 -4.48
C LYS A 30 -29.49 34.40 -3.53
N ARG A 31 -29.14 35.62 -3.09
CA ARG A 31 -28.07 35.89 -2.14
C ARG A 31 -28.34 35.29 -0.76
N MET A 32 -29.56 35.40 -0.25
CA MET A 32 -29.98 34.75 1.00
C MET A 32 -29.94 33.22 0.89
N LYS A 33 -30.40 32.64 -0.23
CA LYS A 33 -30.33 31.19 -0.46
C LYS A 33 -28.88 30.70 -0.57
N CYS A 34 -28.01 31.45 -1.24
CA CYS A 34 -26.57 31.17 -1.28
C CYS A 34 -25.94 31.29 0.10
N SER A 35 -26.25 32.34 0.87
CA SER A 35 -25.79 32.56 2.24
C SER A 35 -26.25 31.45 3.20
N GLY A 36 -27.51 31.01 3.10
CA GLY A 36 -28.03 29.90 3.92
C GLY A 36 -27.42 28.54 3.55
N ARG A 37 -27.13 28.30 2.26
CA ARG A 37 -26.35 27.13 1.85
C ARG A 37 -24.92 27.20 2.38
N TRP A 38 -24.29 28.36 2.32
CA TRP A 38 -22.94 28.58 2.83
C TRP A 38 -22.85 28.42 4.34
N ALA A 39 -23.83 28.90 5.09
CA ALA A 39 -23.92 28.68 6.52
C ALA A 39 -24.03 27.19 6.87
N ARG A 40 -24.82 26.42 6.11
CA ARG A 40 -24.91 24.95 6.29
C ARG A 40 -23.59 24.25 5.94
N THR A 41 -22.95 24.63 4.84
CA THR A 41 -21.64 24.08 4.45
C THR A 41 -20.59 24.38 5.52
N MET A 42 -20.53 25.61 6.04
CA MET A 42 -19.60 25.99 7.10
C MET A 42 -19.87 25.23 8.40
N ALA A 43 -21.13 24.96 8.73
CA ALA A 43 -21.48 24.14 9.88
C ALA A 43 -20.96 22.70 9.73
N ILE A 44 -21.13 22.09 8.55
CA ILE A 44 -20.62 20.74 8.25
C ILE A 44 -19.09 20.72 8.33
N VAL A 45 -18.42 21.70 7.74
CA VAL A 45 -16.94 21.79 7.76
C VAL A 45 -16.44 21.94 9.19
N LYS A 46 -17.09 22.78 10.01
CA LYS A 46 -16.72 22.96 11.41
C LYS A 46 -16.93 21.68 12.23
N GLU A 47 -18.06 20.99 12.04
CA GLU A 47 -18.32 19.70 12.69
C GLU A 47 -17.27 18.65 12.28
N PHE A 48 -16.89 18.64 10.99
CA PHE A 48 -15.84 17.77 10.47
C PHE A 48 -14.47 18.09 11.08
N GLU A 49 -14.09 19.37 11.13
CA GLU A 49 -12.85 19.85 11.74
C GLU A 49 -12.78 19.44 13.23
N GLU A 50 -13.87 19.62 13.98
CA GLU A 50 -13.94 19.23 15.39
C GLU A 50 -13.83 17.70 15.57
N LYS A 51 -14.53 16.91 14.75
CA LYS A 51 -14.51 15.44 14.84
C LYS A 51 -13.17 14.83 14.40
N CYS A 52 -12.57 15.40 13.36
CA CYS A 52 -11.27 14.97 12.82
C CYS A 52 -10.09 15.62 13.55
N GLY A 53 -10.34 16.54 14.47
CA GLY A 53 -9.31 17.13 15.32
C GLY A 53 -8.53 16.05 16.09
N THR A 54 -7.21 16.06 15.90
CA THR A 54 -6.24 15.17 16.56
C THR A 54 -5.22 16.00 17.34
N PRO A 55 -5.61 16.67 18.44
CA PRO A 55 -4.66 17.38 19.29
C PRO A 55 -3.69 16.38 19.94
N ASP A 56 -2.50 16.85 20.31
CA ASP A 56 -1.41 16.03 20.84
C ASP A 56 -1.83 15.10 22.00
N ILE A 57 -2.71 15.57 22.87
CA ILE A 57 -3.23 14.76 24.00
C ILE A 57 -3.97 13.52 23.49
N LYS A 58 -4.80 13.68 22.46
CA LYS A 58 -5.55 12.58 21.85
C LYS A 58 -4.62 11.62 21.11
N LEU A 59 -3.59 12.13 20.45
CA LEU A 59 -2.57 11.30 19.80
C LEU A 59 -1.79 10.46 20.82
N LYS A 60 -1.43 11.04 21.98
CA LYS A 60 -0.82 10.29 23.09
C LYS A 60 -1.73 9.19 23.62
N GLN A 61 -3.01 9.50 23.82
CA GLN A 61 -4.00 8.48 24.24
C GLN A 61 -4.12 7.34 23.22
N VAL A 62 -4.09 7.64 21.92
CA VAL A 62 -4.10 6.62 20.86
C VAL A 62 -2.83 5.78 20.90
N ALA A 63 -1.66 6.39 21.10
CA ALA A 63 -0.40 5.68 21.24
C ALA A 63 -0.41 4.73 22.45
N ASP A 64 -0.82 5.23 23.62
CA ASP A 64 -0.92 4.43 24.85
C ASP A 64 -1.89 3.25 24.67
N ALA A 65 -3.06 3.50 24.07
CA ALA A 65 -4.03 2.45 23.76
C ALA A 65 -3.47 1.41 22.78
N THR A 66 -2.71 1.85 21.78
CA THR A 66 -2.03 0.95 20.83
C THR A 66 -1.02 0.06 21.55
N THR A 67 -0.22 0.62 22.47
CA THR A 67 0.72 -0.17 23.28
C THR A 67 0.01 -1.21 24.12
N VAL A 68 -1.12 -0.88 24.73
CA VAL A 68 -1.95 -1.84 25.48
C VAL A 68 -2.44 -2.97 24.57
N GLU A 69 -2.99 -2.64 23.40
CA GLU A 69 -3.45 -3.64 22.42
C GLU A 69 -2.29 -4.51 21.90
N MET A 70 -1.09 -3.96 21.74
CA MET A 70 0.11 -4.72 21.36
C MET A 70 0.47 -5.75 22.44
N HIS A 71 0.52 -5.33 23.71
CA HIS A 71 0.79 -6.26 24.82
C HIS A 71 -0.26 -7.36 24.92
N ALA A 72 -1.54 -7.02 24.75
CA ALA A 72 -2.62 -8.00 24.79
C ALA A 72 -2.56 -9.00 23.61
N GLY A 73 -2.20 -8.53 22.41
CA GLY A 73 -2.02 -9.38 21.23
C GLY A 73 -0.80 -10.30 21.32
N LEU A 74 0.29 -9.84 21.94
CA LEU A 74 1.46 -10.68 22.20
C LEU A 74 1.22 -11.72 23.31
N ALA A 75 0.33 -11.43 24.26
CA ALA A 75 0.02 -12.35 25.35
C ALA A 75 -0.88 -13.52 24.90
N SER A 76 -1.75 -13.31 23.90
CA SER A 76 -2.64 -14.35 23.36
C SER A 76 -3.19 -13.97 21.97
N GLU A 77 -3.39 -14.96 21.10
CA GLU A 77 -3.83 -14.76 19.69
C GLU A 77 -5.18 -14.03 19.55
N ASP A 78 -6.05 -14.10 20.55
CA ASP A 78 -7.36 -13.45 20.60
C ASP A 78 -7.46 -12.39 21.72
N GLY A 79 -6.33 -11.99 22.30
CA GLY A 79 -6.29 -11.00 23.39
C GLY A 79 -6.56 -9.56 22.93
N SER A 80 -6.48 -9.30 21.63
CA SER A 80 -6.46 -7.96 21.05
C SER A 80 -7.00 -7.95 19.63
N LYS A 81 -7.38 -6.76 19.15
CA LYS A 81 -7.63 -6.55 17.71
C LYS A 81 -6.34 -6.52 16.90
N LEU A 82 -5.21 -6.20 17.53
CA LEU A 82 -3.88 -6.31 16.93
C LEU A 82 -3.42 -7.77 17.04
N LYS A 83 -3.27 -8.42 15.88
CA LYS A 83 -2.96 -9.85 15.83
C LYS A 83 -1.53 -10.20 16.23
N MET A 84 -0.60 -9.24 16.19
CA MET A 84 0.80 -9.41 16.63
C MET A 84 1.43 -10.73 16.13
N LEU A 85 1.25 -11.03 14.84
CA LEU A 85 1.63 -12.30 14.25
C LEU A 85 3.16 -12.50 14.30
N ILE A 86 3.57 -13.73 14.62
CA ILE A 86 4.99 -14.11 14.64
C ILE A 86 5.46 -14.32 13.20
N CYS A 87 6.50 -13.59 12.78
CA CYS A 87 7.06 -13.67 11.43
C CYS A 87 8.17 -14.73 11.27
N TYR A 88 8.54 -15.42 12.35
CA TYR A 88 9.59 -16.46 12.38
C TYR A 88 10.99 -16.01 11.96
N VAL A 89 11.21 -14.71 11.75
CA VAL A 89 12.53 -14.10 11.58
C VAL A 89 13.15 -13.90 12.95
N ASP A 90 14.09 -14.77 13.30
CA ASP A 90 14.84 -14.73 14.55
C ASP A 90 16.18 -13.98 14.40
N ASN A 91 16.77 -14.02 13.21
CA ASN A 91 18.03 -13.37 12.88
C ASN A 91 17.82 -12.32 11.78
N LEU A 92 18.10 -11.06 12.13
CA LEU A 92 18.13 -9.97 11.15
C LEU A 92 19.49 -9.93 10.44
N PRO A 93 19.54 -9.40 9.20
CA PRO A 93 20.80 -9.20 8.49
C PRO A 93 21.85 -8.47 9.34
N THR A 94 23.12 -8.89 9.20
CA THR A 94 24.27 -8.35 9.93
C THR A 94 25.13 -7.42 9.07
N GLY A 95 25.01 -7.51 7.74
CA GLY A 95 25.89 -6.85 6.78
C GLY A 95 27.08 -7.71 6.37
N ASP A 96 27.28 -8.89 6.95
CA ASP A 96 28.33 -9.85 6.58
C ASP A 96 27.91 -10.76 5.42
N GLU A 97 26.70 -10.59 4.88
CA GLU A 97 26.14 -11.44 3.83
C GLU A 97 26.93 -11.30 2.52
N GLU A 98 27.30 -12.46 1.95
CA GLU A 98 28.03 -12.55 0.69
C GLU A 98 27.33 -13.49 -0.28
N GLY A 99 27.31 -13.11 -1.56
CA GLY A 99 26.78 -13.92 -2.64
C GLY A 99 25.62 -13.25 -3.37
N VAL A 100 24.88 -14.05 -4.11
CA VAL A 100 23.79 -13.62 -4.97
C VAL A 100 22.46 -14.07 -4.38
N PHE A 101 21.54 -13.12 -4.24
CA PHE A 101 20.21 -13.36 -3.67
C PHE A 101 19.14 -12.79 -4.59
N TYR A 102 17.97 -13.43 -4.59
CA TYR A 102 16.79 -12.96 -5.30
C TYR A 102 15.72 -12.57 -4.30
N ALA A 103 14.94 -11.56 -4.65
CA ALA A 103 13.73 -11.24 -3.90
C ALA A 103 12.55 -10.98 -4.83
N LEU A 104 11.38 -11.42 -4.39
CA LEU A 104 10.09 -11.12 -4.98
C LEU A 104 9.28 -10.37 -3.93
N ASP A 105 8.83 -9.17 -4.25
CA ASP A 105 7.90 -8.42 -3.41
C ASP A 105 6.56 -8.28 -4.13
N LEU A 106 5.52 -8.84 -3.52
CA LEU A 106 4.15 -8.75 -4.00
C LEU A 106 3.35 -7.89 -3.02
N GLY A 107 3.31 -6.59 -3.33
CA GLY A 107 2.86 -5.51 -2.46
C GLY A 107 1.43 -5.02 -2.68
N GLY A 108 0.66 -5.66 -3.57
CA GLY A 108 -0.67 -5.17 -3.96
C GLY A 108 -0.90 -5.33 -5.44
N THR A 109 -1.24 -4.24 -6.14
CA THR A 109 -1.44 -4.23 -7.60
C THR A 109 -0.16 -4.14 -8.41
N THR A 110 0.98 -3.96 -7.75
CA THR A 110 2.33 -4.03 -8.33
C THR A 110 3.15 -5.09 -7.61
N PHE A 111 4.20 -5.54 -8.28
CA PHE A 111 5.20 -6.41 -7.70
C PHE A 111 6.59 -6.03 -8.23
N ILE A 112 7.60 -6.34 -7.43
CA ILE A 112 9.00 -6.13 -7.75
C ILE A 112 9.68 -7.49 -7.75
N VAL A 113 10.45 -7.77 -8.80
CA VAL A 113 11.45 -8.84 -8.80
C VAL A 113 12.82 -8.19 -8.80
N MET A 114 13.72 -8.69 -7.97
CA MET A 114 15.07 -8.14 -7.86
C MET A 114 16.12 -9.23 -7.68
N HIS A 115 17.33 -8.86 -8.08
CA HIS A 115 18.54 -9.63 -7.96
C HIS A 115 19.60 -8.73 -7.33
N VAL A 116 20.24 -9.20 -6.26
CA VAL A 116 21.26 -8.46 -5.52
C VAL A 116 22.51 -9.31 -5.33
N GLN A 117 23.65 -8.72 -5.59
CA GLN A 117 24.96 -9.28 -5.25
C GLN A 117 25.51 -8.53 -4.04
N LEU A 118 25.70 -9.27 -2.95
CA LEU A 118 26.26 -8.77 -1.70
C LEU A 118 27.74 -9.17 -1.59
N GLY A 119 28.56 -8.21 -1.17
CA GLY A 119 30.01 -8.37 -1.02
C GLY A 119 30.47 -8.38 0.44
N GLY A 120 29.57 -8.69 1.38
CA GLY A 120 29.88 -8.73 2.80
C GLY A 120 30.16 -7.36 3.38
N LYS A 121 30.70 -7.34 4.60
CA LYS A 121 30.82 -6.13 5.43
C LYS A 121 31.59 -4.99 4.77
N ALA A 122 32.60 -5.31 3.97
CA ALA A 122 33.42 -4.33 3.28
C ALA A 122 32.92 -4.01 1.87
N GLY A 123 32.22 -4.95 1.22
CA GLY A 123 31.74 -4.81 -0.15
C GLY A 123 30.33 -4.22 -0.27
N GLY A 124 29.51 -4.34 0.78
CA GLY A 124 28.12 -3.87 0.77
C GLY A 124 27.33 -4.45 -0.40
N ILE A 125 26.51 -3.61 -1.05
CA ILE A 125 25.79 -3.97 -2.28
C ILE A 125 26.74 -3.75 -3.47
N VAL A 126 27.19 -4.87 -4.07
CA VAL A 126 28.07 -4.85 -5.25
C VAL A 126 27.27 -4.59 -6.52
N HIS A 127 26.10 -5.20 -6.62
CA HIS A 127 25.21 -5.05 -7.77
C HIS A 127 23.76 -5.19 -7.31
N LEU A 128 22.88 -4.36 -7.86
CA LEU A 128 21.44 -4.43 -7.61
C LEU A 128 20.71 -4.16 -8.92
N GLU A 129 19.82 -5.08 -9.29
CA GLU A 129 18.93 -4.92 -10.42
C GLU A 129 17.52 -5.30 -10.00
N PHE A 130 16.53 -4.52 -10.42
CA PHE A 130 15.13 -4.80 -10.12
C PHE A 130 14.24 -4.43 -11.30
N THR A 131 13.08 -5.07 -11.37
CA THR A 131 12.01 -4.75 -12.30
C THR A 131 10.72 -4.69 -11.52
N GLU A 132 10.08 -3.54 -11.58
CA GLU A 132 8.72 -3.35 -11.11
C GLU A 132 7.73 -3.60 -12.25
N ALA A 133 6.63 -4.28 -11.97
CA ALA A 133 5.57 -4.52 -12.93
C ALA A 133 4.19 -4.46 -12.25
N SER A 134 3.19 -3.98 -12.98
CA SER A 134 1.80 -4.01 -12.55
C SER A 134 1.16 -5.36 -12.83
N ILE A 135 0.26 -5.78 -11.95
CA ILE A 135 -0.54 -7.00 -12.10
C ILE A 135 -1.72 -6.70 -13.01
N LEU A 136 -1.93 -7.57 -13.99
CA LEU A 136 -3.08 -7.44 -14.89
C LEU A 136 -4.38 -7.64 -14.09
N PRO A 137 -5.41 -6.78 -14.26
CA PRO A 137 -6.66 -6.90 -13.51
C PRO A 137 -7.34 -8.27 -13.64
N ALA A 138 -7.19 -8.92 -14.80
CA ALA A 138 -7.71 -10.27 -15.05
C ALA A 138 -7.06 -11.34 -14.13
N LEU A 139 -5.83 -11.13 -13.66
CA LEU A 139 -5.13 -12.05 -12.78
C LEU A 139 -5.54 -11.87 -11.31
N MET A 140 -6.04 -10.69 -10.92
CA MET A 140 -6.45 -10.41 -9.53
C MET A 140 -7.69 -11.22 -9.10
N GLY A 141 -8.52 -11.64 -10.05
CA GLY A 141 -9.67 -12.54 -9.82
C GLY A 141 -9.53 -13.89 -10.52
N GLY A 142 -8.33 -14.22 -10.99
CA GLY A 142 -8.04 -15.45 -11.74
C GLY A 142 -7.69 -16.62 -10.82
N THR A 143 -6.76 -17.47 -11.28
CA THR A 143 -6.20 -18.57 -10.50
C THR A 143 -4.82 -18.21 -9.94
N SER A 144 -4.43 -18.83 -8.83
CA SER A 144 -3.09 -18.60 -8.28
C SER A 144 -1.98 -18.98 -9.25
N ASP A 145 -2.20 -20.05 -10.03
CA ASP A 145 -1.24 -20.50 -11.02
C ASP A 145 -1.01 -19.44 -12.10
N ALA A 146 -2.07 -18.80 -12.62
CA ALA A 146 -1.93 -17.75 -13.62
C ALA A 146 -1.20 -16.51 -13.06
N LEU A 147 -1.49 -16.14 -11.80
CA LEU A 147 -0.81 -15.03 -11.14
C LEU A 147 0.70 -15.31 -10.97
N PHE A 148 1.05 -16.45 -10.36
CA PHE A 148 2.46 -16.77 -10.12
C PHE A 148 3.21 -17.04 -11.42
N ASP A 149 2.59 -17.67 -12.42
CA ASP A 149 3.22 -17.87 -13.72
C ASP A 149 3.57 -16.54 -14.41
N TYR A 150 2.70 -15.53 -14.31
CA TYR A 150 2.95 -14.18 -14.83
C TYR A 150 4.10 -13.47 -14.10
N ILE A 151 4.16 -13.59 -12.77
CA ILE A 151 5.24 -13.03 -11.96
C ILE A 151 6.58 -13.69 -12.32
N LEU A 152 6.59 -15.02 -12.42
CA LEU A 152 7.79 -15.80 -12.70
C LEU A 152 8.33 -15.60 -14.12
N GLU A 153 7.50 -15.18 -15.08
CA GLU A 153 7.99 -14.74 -16.39
C GLU A 153 8.89 -13.49 -16.31
N LYS A 154 8.69 -12.63 -15.31
CA LYS A 154 9.60 -11.51 -15.06
C LYS A 154 10.86 -12.00 -14.35
N LEU A 155 10.72 -12.84 -13.33
CA LEU A 155 11.86 -13.40 -12.59
C LEU A 155 12.80 -14.17 -13.51
N ALA A 156 12.28 -14.96 -14.46
CA ALA A 156 13.07 -15.75 -15.40
C ALA A 156 14.08 -14.93 -16.20
N LYS A 157 13.77 -13.65 -16.49
CA LYS A 157 14.69 -12.76 -17.23
C LYS A 157 15.98 -12.51 -16.45
N PHE A 158 15.85 -12.26 -15.14
CA PHE A 158 16.98 -12.07 -14.25
C PHE A 158 17.84 -13.32 -14.14
N VAL A 159 17.22 -14.51 -14.15
CA VAL A 159 17.95 -15.79 -14.09
C VAL A 159 18.78 -16.02 -15.36
N VAL A 160 18.26 -15.63 -16.51
CA VAL A 160 19.01 -15.73 -17.79
C VAL A 160 20.15 -14.72 -17.82
N GLU A 161 19.92 -13.50 -17.34
CA GLU A 161 20.93 -12.44 -17.29
C GLU A 161 22.01 -12.68 -16.22
N GLU A 162 21.69 -13.50 -15.22
CA GLU A 162 22.60 -13.91 -14.14
C GLU A 162 23.88 -14.57 -14.64
N GLN A 163 23.89 -15.17 -15.84
CA GLN A 163 25.09 -15.80 -16.44
C GLN A 163 26.28 -14.85 -16.56
N LYS A 164 26.08 -13.54 -16.39
CA LYS A 164 27.12 -12.50 -16.34
C LYS A 164 27.80 -12.38 -14.97
N PHE A 165 27.26 -13.00 -13.92
CA PHE A 165 27.71 -12.88 -12.54
C PHE A 165 28.28 -14.22 -12.04
N HIS A 166 29.34 -14.15 -11.23
CA HIS A 166 30.01 -15.34 -10.70
C HIS A 166 29.23 -15.89 -9.50
N GLN A 167 28.29 -16.81 -9.74
CA GLN A 167 27.83 -17.69 -8.66
C GLN A 167 28.90 -18.75 -8.35
N PRO A 168 29.21 -19.02 -7.08
CA PRO A 168 30.04 -20.17 -6.71
C PRO A 168 29.37 -21.46 -7.21
N PRO A 169 30.11 -22.37 -7.88
CA PRO A 169 29.54 -23.62 -8.36
C PRO A 169 28.98 -24.43 -7.19
N GLY A 170 27.75 -24.94 -7.35
CA GLY A 170 27.08 -25.79 -6.37
C GLY A 170 26.20 -25.07 -5.34
N ARG A 171 26.11 -23.73 -5.37
CA ARG A 171 25.14 -23.00 -4.55
C ARG A 171 23.79 -22.92 -5.27
N GLN A 172 22.72 -23.34 -4.58
CA GLN A 172 21.36 -23.19 -5.07
C GLN A 172 20.93 -21.73 -4.95
N ARG A 173 20.19 -21.21 -5.94
CA ARG A 173 19.62 -19.86 -5.88
C ARG A 173 18.58 -19.78 -4.78
N GLU A 174 18.69 -18.76 -3.95
CA GLU A 174 17.76 -18.47 -2.86
C GLU A 174 16.87 -17.29 -3.26
N LEU A 175 15.55 -17.46 -3.07
CA LEU A 175 14.52 -16.46 -3.29
C LEU A 175 13.89 -16.10 -1.94
N ASP A 176 13.94 -14.83 -1.57
CA ASP A 176 13.10 -14.28 -0.51
C ASP A 176 11.77 -13.81 -1.11
N PHE A 177 10.66 -14.17 -0.46
CA PHE A 177 9.33 -13.79 -0.93
C PHE A 177 8.63 -12.90 0.09
N SER A 178 8.58 -11.59 -0.20
CA SER A 178 7.74 -10.63 0.50
C SER A 178 6.33 -10.67 -0.06
N PHE A 179 5.37 -10.96 0.81
CA PHE A 179 3.96 -11.10 0.46
C PHE A 179 3.12 -10.24 1.40
N SER A 180 2.60 -9.14 0.87
CA SER A 180 1.92 -8.09 1.67
C SER A 180 0.45 -8.39 1.97
N PHE A 181 0.03 -9.65 1.87
CA PHE A 181 -1.32 -10.07 2.24
C PHE A 181 -1.30 -10.81 3.58
N LEU A 182 -2.46 -10.86 4.23
CA LEU A 182 -2.59 -11.42 5.56
C LEU A 182 -2.41 -12.95 5.54
N VAL A 183 -1.33 -13.43 6.16
CA VAL A 183 -0.93 -14.84 6.23
C VAL A 183 -0.78 -15.28 7.68
N ILE A 184 -1.23 -16.50 8.01
CA ILE A 184 -0.83 -17.19 9.25
C ILE A 184 0.44 -17.94 8.93
N GLN A 185 1.56 -17.40 9.38
CA GLN A 185 2.86 -18.03 9.20
C GLN A 185 3.03 -19.17 10.21
N THR A 186 3.57 -20.29 9.74
CA THR A 186 3.84 -21.49 10.57
C THR A 186 5.34 -21.76 10.70
N LEU A 187 6.13 -21.33 9.70
CA LEU A 187 7.58 -21.41 9.65
C LEU A 187 8.13 -20.20 8.89
N ILE A 188 9.45 -19.96 8.97
CA ILE A 188 10.12 -18.92 8.16
C ILE A 188 9.78 -19.04 6.67
N ASN A 189 9.57 -20.24 6.16
CA ASN A 189 9.26 -20.54 4.75
C ASN A 189 7.92 -21.29 4.57
N SER A 190 6.93 -21.06 5.44
CA SER A 190 5.59 -21.61 5.27
C SER A 190 4.54 -20.70 5.91
N GLY A 191 3.41 -20.51 5.22
CA GLY A 191 2.32 -19.70 5.72
C GLY A 191 1.06 -19.80 4.86
N ALA A 192 -0.08 -19.92 5.53
CA ALA A 192 -1.38 -20.03 4.90
C ALA A 192 -2.07 -18.66 4.75
N LEU A 193 -2.53 -18.32 3.55
CA LEU A 193 -3.26 -17.07 3.31
C LEU A 193 -4.60 -17.05 4.06
N ILE A 194 -4.84 -16.00 4.84
CA ILE A 194 -6.14 -15.79 5.52
C ILE A 194 -7.16 -15.21 4.55
N ARG A 195 -6.79 -14.12 3.87
CA ARG A 195 -7.65 -13.43 2.91
C ARG A 195 -6.84 -12.56 1.98
N TRP A 196 -7.36 -12.40 0.77
CA TRP A 196 -6.94 -11.35 -0.13
C TRP A 196 -7.46 -9.98 0.29
N THR A 197 -6.72 -8.94 -0.05
CA THR A 197 -7.05 -7.53 0.10
C THR A 197 -6.79 -6.82 -1.22
N GLU A 198 -6.97 -5.49 -1.28
CA GLU A 198 -6.55 -4.68 -2.44
C GLU A 198 -7.14 -5.11 -3.80
N GLY A 199 -8.38 -5.61 -3.79
CA GLY A 199 -9.08 -6.02 -5.01
C GLY A 199 -8.75 -7.42 -5.51
N PHE A 200 -7.84 -8.15 -4.83
CA PHE A 200 -7.58 -9.55 -5.12
C PHE A 200 -8.73 -10.44 -4.62
N SER A 201 -9.06 -11.46 -5.41
CA SER A 201 -10.10 -12.44 -5.13
C SER A 201 -9.78 -13.77 -5.82
N ILE A 202 -8.67 -14.39 -5.43
CA ILE A 202 -8.22 -15.68 -5.96
C ILE A 202 -8.64 -16.78 -4.98
N SER A 203 -9.68 -17.54 -5.30
CA SER A 203 -10.31 -18.46 -4.34
C SER A 203 -9.46 -19.69 -3.98
N ASP A 204 -8.58 -20.13 -4.88
CA ASP A 204 -7.81 -21.37 -4.73
C ASP A 204 -6.53 -21.23 -3.89
N THR A 205 -6.32 -20.08 -3.25
CA THR A 205 -5.19 -19.76 -2.36
C THR A 205 -5.58 -19.55 -0.91
N VAL A 206 -6.84 -19.22 -0.61
CA VAL A 206 -7.29 -18.99 0.76
C VAL A 206 -7.17 -20.29 1.56
N GLY A 207 -6.49 -20.22 2.71
CA GLY A 207 -6.16 -21.37 3.56
C GLY A 207 -5.05 -22.28 3.01
N GLN A 208 -4.47 -21.98 1.86
CA GLN A 208 -3.36 -22.73 1.28
C GLN A 208 -2.02 -22.09 1.62
N ASP A 209 -0.99 -22.93 1.73
CA ASP A 209 0.39 -22.48 1.87
C ASP A 209 0.86 -21.77 0.60
N ILE A 210 1.18 -20.49 0.74
CA ILE A 210 1.51 -19.62 -0.39
C ILE A 210 2.85 -19.98 -1.02
N LEU A 211 3.83 -20.42 -0.21
CA LEU A 211 5.14 -20.83 -0.72
C LEU A 211 5.03 -22.11 -1.53
N THR A 212 4.20 -23.07 -1.11
CA THR A 212 3.90 -24.27 -1.87
C THR A 212 3.33 -23.94 -3.24
N LYS A 213 2.47 -22.93 -3.36
CA LYS A 213 1.93 -22.47 -4.64
C LYS A 213 3.03 -21.84 -5.51
N LEU A 214 3.88 -20.99 -4.93
CA LEU A 214 5.01 -20.38 -5.64
C LEU A 214 6.05 -21.42 -6.09
N THR A 215 6.43 -22.37 -5.23
CA THR A 215 7.36 -23.45 -5.55
C THR A 215 6.85 -24.33 -6.68
N LYS A 216 5.54 -24.65 -6.70
CA LYS A 216 4.93 -25.36 -7.83
C LYS A 216 5.02 -24.56 -9.13
N ALA A 217 4.83 -23.25 -9.07
CA ALA A 217 4.96 -22.38 -10.23
C ALA A 217 6.42 -22.31 -10.72
N LEU A 218 7.41 -22.24 -9.82
CA LEU A 218 8.84 -22.32 -10.15
C LEU A 218 9.17 -23.62 -10.88
N GLN A 219 8.68 -24.75 -10.38
CA GLN A 219 8.85 -26.06 -11.02
C GLN A 219 8.22 -26.11 -12.42
N ARG A 220 6.99 -25.60 -12.58
CA ARG A 220 6.33 -25.53 -13.90
C ARG A 220 7.09 -24.68 -14.92
N LYS A 221 7.70 -23.58 -14.46
CA LYS A 221 8.50 -22.67 -15.31
C LYS A 221 9.95 -23.16 -15.51
N GLY A 222 10.36 -24.25 -14.86
CA GLY A 222 11.72 -24.79 -14.96
C GLY A 222 12.78 -23.88 -14.32
N ILE A 223 12.41 -23.10 -13.30
CA ILE A 223 13.32 -22.19 -12.61
C ILE A 223 13.86 -22.89 -11.36
N GLU A 224 15.15 -23.21 -11.36
CA GLU A 224 15.82 -23.83 -10.22
C GLU A 224 16.15 -22.80 -9.14
N MET A 225 15.21 -22.62 -8.22
CA MET A 225 15.30 -21.73 -7.06
C MET A 225 14.67 -22.37 -5.82
N TRP A 226 15.27 -22.09 -4.67
CA TRP A 226 14.74 -22.41 -3.35
C TRP A 226 14.12 -21.16 -2.73
N VAL A 227 12.89 -21.26 -2.22
CA VAL A 227 12.26 -20.14 -1.49
C VAL A 227 12.71 -20.22 -0.03
N ALA A 228 13.62 -19.31 0.35
CA ALA A 228 14.32 -19.36 1.62
C ALA A 228 13.46 -18.84 2.78
N ALA A 229 12.69 -17.77 2.52
CA ALA A 229 11.86 -17.13 3.53
C ALA A 229 10.58 -16.54 2.92
N LEU A 230 9.58 -16.40 3.78
CA LEU A 230 8.36 -15.65 3.57
C LEU A 230 8.40 -14.43 4.49
N GLY A 231 8.56 -13.25 3.89
CA GLY A 231 8.32 -11.98 4.56
C GLY A 231 6.84 -11.65 4.53
N VAL A 232 6.21 -11.58 5.70
CA VAL A 232 4.84 -11.08 5.83
C VAL A 232 4.88 -9.60 6.18
N GLU A 233 4.04 -8.81 5.49
CA GLU A 233 3.91 -7.35 5.65
C GLU A 233 5.11 -6.54 5.11
N MET A 234 4.82 -5.56 4.24
CA MET A 234 5.79 -4.67 3.59
C MET A 234 6.83 -4.05 4.55
N ARG A 235 6.51 -3.93 5.85
CA ARG A 235 7.42 -3.38 6.85
C ARG A 235 8.55 -4.32 7.26
N VAL A 236 8.34 -5.63 7.35
CA VAL A 236 9.42 -6.56 7.72
C VAL A 236 10.39 -6.72 6.56
N ALA A 237 9.87 -6.89 5.35
CA ALA A 237 10.68 -6.92 4.14
C ALA A 237 11.37 -5.57 3.88
N ALA A 238 10.68 -4.44 4.05
CA ALA A 238 11.31 -3.12 3.96
C ALA A 238 12.33 -2.91 5.08
N LEU A 239 12.14 -3.40 6.30
CA LEU A 239 13.15 -3.32 7.37
C LEU A 239 14.37 -4.21 7.06
N ILE A 240 14.17 -5.39 6.47
CA ILE A 240 15.26 -6.27 6.04
C ILE A 240 16.02 -5.60 4.89
N PHE A 241 15.31 -5.11 3.88
CA PHE A 241 15.87 -4.37 2.76
C PHE A 241 16.56 -3.08 3.21
N GLU A 242 15.92 -2.31 4.10
CA GLU A 242 16.47 -1.12 4.77
C GLU A 242 17.71 -1.51 5.56
N LYS A 243 17.76 -2.64 6.27
CA LYS A 243 18.96 -3.02 7.03
C LYS A 243 20.11 -3.49 6.11
N ILE A 244 19.78 -4.14 5.00
CA ILE A 244 20.73 -4.55 3.95
C ILE A 244 21.28 -3.32 3.21
N THR A 245 20.44 -2.32 2.94
CA THR A 245 20.83 -1.05 2.27
C THR A 245 21.45 -0.03 3.22
N SER A 246 20.99 0.02 4.48
CA SER A 246 21.41 0.94 5.54
C SER A 246 22.63 0.44 6.33
N GLY A 247 23.44 -0.43 5.73
CA GLY A 247 24.90 -0.30 5.86
C GLY A 247 25.38 1.15 5.57
N MET A 248 24.53 1.98 4.95
CA MET A 248 24.52 3.44 5.04
C MET A 248 23.62 3.97 6.19
N TYR A 249 24.25 4.31 7.32
CA TYR A 249 23.85 5.34 8.30
C TYR A 249 22.41 5.30 8.89
N LEU A 250 22.22 4.47 9.92
CA LEU A 250 21.16 4.69 10.94
C LEU A 250 21.45 5.92 11.86
N GLY A 251 22.52 6.67 11.61
CA GLY A 251 22.96 7.81 12.43
C GLY A 251 22.34 9.16 12.06
N GLU A 252 21.66 9.30 10.91
CA GLU A 252 21.17 10.61 10.44
C GLU A 252 19.64 10.77 10.44
N ILE A 253 18.86 9.72 10.73
CA ILE A 253 17.38 9.80 10.78
C ILE A 253 16.84 10.08 12.21
N LEU A 254 17.72 10.14 13.23
CA LEU A 254 17.36 10.52 14.60
C LEU A 254 18.10 11.78 15.11
N ARG A 255 18.26 12.78 14.23
CA ARG A 255 18.53 14.16 14.64
C ARG A 255 17.48 15.13 14.10
#